data_AF-A0A427NTW6-F1
#
_entry.id   AF-A0A427NTW6-F1
#
_cell.length_a   1.000
_cell.length_b   1.000
_cell.length_c   1.000
_cell.angle_alpha   90.00
_cell.angle_beta   90.00
_cell.angle_gamma   90.00
#
_symmetry.space_group_name_H-M   'P 1'
#
loop_
_entity.id
_entity.type
_entity.pdbx_description
1 polymer ?
#
loop_
_entity_poly.entity_id
_entity_poly.type
_entity_poly.pdbx_seq_one_letter_code
_entity_poly.pdbx_strand_id
1 'polypeptide(L)'
;MKRDDMTAGAADALAVEHGRRPLLDLGDARDCRIVADALRVLLRERSEALAFAMRVADEHGRPRPDAGEFGLTDIIRLARVVELADRQRERTAME
;
A
#
# COMPACT_ATOMS: atom_id res chain seq x y z
N MET A 1 0.89 -36.65 13.93
CA MET A 1 0.93 -35.33 13.26
C MET A 1 -0.45 -34.70 13.38
N LYS A 2 -0.59 -33.73 14.29
CA LYS A 2 -1.82 -32.97 14.54
C LYS A 2 -1.59 -31.56 13.98
N ARG A 3 -2.45 -31.10 13.06
CA ARG A 3 -2.27 -29.85 12.28
C ARG A 3 -2.68 -28.59 13.05
N ASP A 4 -3.00 -28.74 14.34
CA ASP A 4 -3.65 -27.71 15.14
C ASP A 4 -2.64 -26.75 15.81
N ASP A 5 -1.34 -27.07 15.79
CA ASP A 5 -0.28 -26.24 16.41
C ASP A 5 0.27 -25.13 15.51
N MET A 6 0.05 -25.17 14.19
CA MET A 6 0.63 -24.16 13.29
C MET A 6 -0.15 -22.84 13.26
N THR A 7 -1.42 -22.83 13.65
CA THR A 7 -2.24 -21.61 13.68
C THR A 7 -2.09 -20.83 14.97
N ALA A 8 -1.75 -21.49 16.09
CA ALA A 8 -1.51 -20.82 17.37
C ALA A 8 -0.24 -19.97 17.36
N GLY A 9 0.83 -20.43 16.69
CA GLY A 9 2.10 -19.68 16.59
C GLY A 9 2.05 -18.45 15.68
N ALA A 10 1.10 -18.38 14.74
CA ALA A 10 0.96 -17.23 13.84
C ALA A 10 0.29 -16.02 14.52
N ALA A 11 -0.59 -16.26 15.50
CA ALA A 11 -1.19 -15.20 16.30
C ALA A 11 -0.18 -14.59 17.29
N ASP A 12 0.76 -15.40 17.78
CA ASP A 12 1.79 -14.99 18.74
C ASP A 12 2.89 -14.10 18.10
N ALA A 13 3.15 -14.26 16.79
CA ALA A 13 4.10 -13.42 16.06
C ALA A 13 3.63 -11.95 15.89
N LEU A 14 2.33 -11.68 16.02
CA LEU A 14 1.77 -10.32 15.97
C LEU A 14 1.79 -9.61 17.33
N ALA A 15 2.23 -10.29 18.40
CA ALA A 15 2.23 -9.75 19.76
C ALA A 15 3.46 -8.86 20.09
N VAL A 16 4.37 -8.60 19.15
CA VAL A 16 5.61 -7.86 19.45
C VAL A 16 5.46 -6.36 19.19
N GLU A 17 4.68 -5.67 20.04
CA GLU A 17 4.91 -4.29 20.47
C GLU A 17 4.41 -4.13 21.92
N HIS A 18 5.15 -4.69 22.87
CA HIS A 18 4.85 -4.59 24.30
C HIS A 18 5.17 -3.17 24.81
N GLY A 19 4.23 -2.23 24.66
CA GLY A 19 4.34 -0.89 25.24
C GLY A 19 3.37 0.15 24.69
N ARG A 20 2.82 -0.07 23.49
CA ARG A 20 1.69 0.69 22.96
C ARG A 20 0.46 -0.19 22.96
N ARG A 21 -0.69 0.37 23.40
CA ARG A 21 -1.97 -0.28 23.10
C ARG A 21 -2.02 -0.53 21.58
N PRO A 22 -2.38 -1.73 21.13
CA PRO A 22 -2.58 -2.00 19.72
C PRO A 22 -3.46 -0.92 19.10
N LEU A 23 -3.10 -0.45 17.90
CA LEU A 23 -3.85 0.60 17.19
C LEU A 23 -5.32 0.18 16.99
N LEU A 24 -5.56 -1.12 16.83
CA LEU A 24 -6.87 -1.76 16.78
C LEU A 24 -6.86 -2.99 17.69
N ASP A 25 -7.93 -3.19 18.46
CA ASP A 25 -8.15 -4.44 19.19
C ASP A 25 -8.71 -5.48 18.23
N LEU A 26 -7.83 -6.35 17.72
CA LEU A 26 -8.18 -7.40 16.76
C LEU A 26 -8.49 -8.74 17.44
N GLY A 27 -8.87 -8.74 18.73
CA GLY A 27 -9.24 -9.96 19.45
C GLY A 27 -10.45 -10.69 18.87
N ASP A 28 -11.32 -9.98 18.14
CA ASP A 28 -12.47 -10.56 17.45
C ASP A 28 -12.14 -11.02 16.01
N ALA A 29 -12.58 -12.24 15.68
CA ALA A 29 -12.32 -12.85 14.39
C ALA A 29 -13.03 -12.15 13.22
N ARG A 30 -14.13 -11.42 13.47
CA ARG A 30 -14.80 -10.63 12.43
C ARG A 30 -14.01 -9.37 12.13
N ASP A 31 -13.54 -8.67 13.14
CA ASP A 31 -12.72 -7.46 12.97
C ASP A 31 -11.40 -7.77 12.26
N CYS A 32 -10.75 -8.89 12.59
CA CYS A 32 -9.62 -9.42 11.83
C CYS A 32 -9.92 -9.57 10.33
N ARG A 33 -11.09 -10.12 9.97
CA ARG A 33 -11.46 -10.32 8.56
C ARG A 33 -11.69 -9.00 7.84
N ILE A 34 -12.40 -8.06 8.48
CA ILE A 34 -12.66 -6.73 7.90
C ILE A 34 -11.35 -6.02 7.60
N VAL A 35 -10.42 -6.02 8.56
CA VAL A 35 -9.10 -5.38 8.37
C VAL A 35 -8.29 -6.11 7.30
N ALA A 36 -8.29 -7.45 7.29
CA ALA A 36 -7.60 -8.21 6.26
C ALA A 36 -8.15 -7.91 4.85
N ASP A 37 -9.47 -7.78 4.69
CA ASP A 37 -10.09 -7.43 3.42
C ASP A 37 -9.71 -6.02 2.97
N ALA A 38 -9.73 -5.04 3.88
CA ALA A 38 -9.29 -3.68 3.59
C ALA A 38 -7.81 -3.62 3.18
N LEU A 39 -6.95 -4.36 3.87
CA LEU A 39 -5.51 -4.43 3.54
C LEU A 39 -5.26 -5.11 2.20
N ARG A 40 -6.04 -6.14 1.84
CA ARG A 40 -5.96 -6.76 0.51
C ARG A 40 -6.32 -5.78 -0.60
N VAL A 41 -7.37 -4.98 -0.41
CA VAL A 41 -7.75 -3.93 -1.36
C VAL A 41 -6.61 -2.91 -1.49
N LEU A 42 -6.11 -2.39 -0.37
CA LEU A 42 -5.02 -1.41 -0.38
C LEU A 42 -3.76 -1.93 -1.11
N LEU A 43 -3.36 -3.18 -0.85
CA LEU A 43 -2.20 -3.80 -1.51
C LEU A 43 -2.43 -4.02 -3.01
N ARG A 44 -3.65 -4.37 -3.42
CA ARG A 44 -4.03 -4.49 -4.83
C ARG A 44 -3.90 -3.14 -5.54
N GLU A 45 -4.52 -2.10 -5.01
CA GLU A 45 -4.47 -0.75 -5.60
C GLU A 45 -3.04 -0.21 -5.67
N ARG A 46 -2.25 -0.44 -4.61
CA ARG A 46 -0.81 -0.09 -4.60
C ARG A 46 -0.04 -0.82 -5.70
N SER A 47 -0.29 -2.11 -5.89
CA SER A 47 0.40 -2.91 -6.90
C SER A 47 0.06 -2.45 -8.31
N GLU A 48 -1.21 -2.08 -8.55
CA GLU A 48 -1.64 -1.49 -9.81
C GLU A 48 -0.94 -0.14 -10.07
N ALA A 49 -0.92 0.76 -9.08
CA ALA A 49 -0.22 2.04 -9.19
C ALA A 49 1.28 1.86 -9.50
N LEU A 50 1.93 0.89 -8.85
CA LEU A 50 3.33 0.56 -9.12
C LEU A 50 3.52 0.06 -10.56
N ALA A 51 2.63 -0.81 -11.06
CA ALA A 51 2.70 -1.32 -12.42
C ALA A 51 2.59 -0.20 -13.47
N PHE A 52 1.72 0.79 -13.23
CA PHE A 52 1.66 1.98 -14.09
C PHE A 52 2.95 2.79 -14.02
N ALA A 53 3.49 3.03 -12.84
CA ALA A 53 4.74 3.77 -12.68
C ALA A 53 5.92 3.07 -13.37
N MET A 54 6.03 1.75 -13.27
CA MET A 54 7.04 0.95 -13.97
C MET A 54 6.89 1.06 -15.49
N ARG A 55 5.66 0.97 -16.02
CA ARG A 55 5.39 1.10 -17.45
C ARG A 55 5.84 2.47 -17.98
N VAL A 56 5.48 3.54 -17.27
CA VAL A 56 5.91 4.90 -17.64
C VAL A 56 7.45 5.02 -17.60
N ALA A 57 8.11 4.43 -16.60
CA ALA A 57 9.56 4.43 -16.53
C ALA A 57 10.19 3.68 -17.72
N ASP A 58 9.67 2.50 -18.05
CA ASP A 58 10.12 1.69 -19.19
C ASP A 58 9.97 2.45 -20.52
N GLU A 59 8.81 3.06 -20.76
CA GLU A 59 8.54 3.85 -21.97
C GLU A 59 9.51 5.03 -22.16
N HIS A 60 10.00 5.59 -21.05
CA HIS A 60 10.92 6.73 -21.07
C HIS A 60 12.39 6.34 -20.84
N GLY A 61 12.72 5.05 -20.78
CA GLY A 61 14.07 4.55 -20.52
C GLY A 61 14.65 4.96 -19.16
N ARG A 62 13.79 5.15 -18.15
CA ARG A 62 14.15 5.59 -16.80
C ARG A 62 14.26 4.39 -15.84
N PRO A 63 14.99 4.53 -14.72
CA PRO A 63 15.01 3.50 -13.68
C PRO A 63 13.61 3.20 -13.16
N ARG A 64 13.30 1.91 -12.98
CA ARG A 64 12.03 1.48 -12.37
C ARG A 64 12.00 1.84 -10.88
N PRO A 65 10.84 2.25 -10.34
CA PRO A 65 10.67 2.37 -8.90
C PRO A 65 10.82 1.01 -8.21
N ASP A 66 11.47 0.99 -7.05
CA ASP A 66 11.57 -0.21 -6.23
C ASP A 66 10.22 -0.55 -5.60
N ALA A 67 9.80 -1.81 -5.73
CA ALA A 67 8.61 -2.34 -5.12
C ALA A 67 8.66 -2.36 -3.59
N GLY A 68 9.85 -2.40 -2.98
CA GLY A 68 10.02 -2.28 -1.53
C GLY A 68 9.78 -0.86 -1.02
N GLU A 69 10.10 0.14 -1.83
CA GLU A 69 10.07 1.55 -1.43
C GLU A 69 8.82 2.30 -1.91
N PHE A 70 8.06 1.77 -2.88
CA PHE A 70 6.87 2.43 -3.42
C PHE A 70 5.70 2.44 -2.42
N GLY A 71 5.73 3.34 -1.45
CA GLY A 71 4.76 3.41 -0.36
C GLY A 71 3.55 4.30 -0.65
N LEU A 72 2.62 4.36 0.30
CA LEU A 72 1.48 5.29 0.26
C LEU A 72 1.94 6.75 0.13
N THR A 73 3.04 7.11 0.79
CA THR A 73 3.62 8.47 0.71
C THR A 73 4.07 8.80 -0.71
N ASP A 74 4.65 7.86 -1.45
CA ASP A 74 5.07 8.07 -2.84
C ASP A 74 3.87 8.17 -3.77
N ILE A 75 2.83 7.36 -3.55
CA ILE A 75 1.56 7.46 -4.29
C ILE A 75 0.93 8.85 -4.10
N ILE A 76 0.83 9.35 -2.86
CA ILE A 76 0.27 10.68 -2.57
C ILE A 76 1.12 11.79 -3.20
N ARG A 77 2.45 11.67 -3.13
CA ARG A 77 3.37 12.63 -3.74
C ARG A 77 3.18 12.66 -5.27
N LEU A 78 3.09 11.50 -5.90
CA LEU A 78 2.89 11.36 -7.34
C LEU A 78 1.55 11.97 -7.77
N ALA A 79 0.47 11.68 -7.05
CA ALA A 79 -0.85 12.25 -7.32
C ALA A 79 -0.80 13.78 -7.35
N ARG A 80 -0.17 14.41 -6.35
CA ARG A 80 -0.02 15.88 -6.30
C ARG A 80 0.81 16.43 -7.47
N VAL A 81 1.87 15.73 -7.87
CA VAL A 81 2.71 16.15 -9.01
C VAL A 81 1.90 16.10 -10.31
N VAL A 82 1.12 15.04 -10.51
CA VAL A 82 0.23 14.90 -11.68
C VAL A 82 -0.83 16.00 -11.70
N GLU A 83 -1.55 16.20 -10.58
CA GLU A 83 -2.55 17.28 -10.45
C GLU A 83 -1.98 18.67 -10.73
N LEU A 84 -0.75 18.94 -10.27
CA LEU A 84 -0.09 20.22 -10.53
C LEU A 84 0.30 20.37 -12.01
N ALA A 85 0.81 19.29 -12.63
CA ALA A 85 1.17 19.29 -14.03
C ALA A 85 -0.06 19.51 -14.92
N ASP A 86 -1.19 18.87 -14.61
CA ASP A 86 -2.43 19.01 -15.36
C ASP A 86 -2.98 20.44 -15.27
N ARG A 87 -3.05 21.03 -14.06
CA ARG A 87 -3.42 22.43 -13.89
C ARG A 87 -2.50 23.41 -14.62
N GLN A 88 -1.21 23.08 -14.74
CA GLN A 88 -0.28 23.93 -15.51
C GLN A 88 -0.59 23.85 -17.01
N ARG A 89 -0.86 22.66 -17.54
CA ARG A 89 -1.22 22.49 -18.96
C ARG A 89 -2.52 23.21 -19.31
N GLU A 90 -3.51 23.15 -18.43
CA GLU A 90 -4.78 23.89 -18.60
C GLU A 90 -4.54 25.40 -18.69
N ARG A 91 -3.70 25.96 -17.81
CA ARG A 91 -3.36 27.38 -17.85
C ARG A 91 -2.65 27.78 -19.14
N THR A 92 -1.67 26.99 -19.57
CA THR A 92 -0.95 27.25 -20.84
C THR A 92 -1.80 27.07 -22.09
N ALA A 93 -2.94 26.36 -22.00
CA ALA A 93 -3.86 26.18 -23.11
C ALA A 93 -4.91 27.30 -23.22
N MET A 94 -5.04 28.14 -22.18
CA MET A 94 -5.95 29.29 -22.14
C MET A 94 -5.26 30.62 -22.46
N GLU A 95 -3.93 30.62 -22.55
CA GLU A 95 -3.08 31.73 -23.00
C GLU A 95 -2.82 31.64 -24.51
#